data_AF-J4KUA3-F1
#
_entry.id   AF-J4KUA3-F1
#
_cell.length_a   1.000
_cell.length_b   1.000
_cell.length_c   1.000
_cell.angle_alpha   90.00
_cell.angle_beta   90.00
_cell.angle_gamma   90.00
#
_symmetry.space_group_name_H-M   'P 1'
#
loop_
_entity.id
_entity.type
_entity.pdbx_description
1 polymer ?
#
loop_
_entity_poly.entity_id
_entity_poly.type
_entity_poly.pdbx_seq_one_letter_code
_entity_poly.pdbx_strand_id
1 'polypeptide(L)'
;MNAELALASLQFMPNRGAKFIANAISSAVANGGFEPEEVVVSSCRVDAGPVLKRFRPRARGTASKIRKPTSHVMVEVSKAQKKEA
;
A
#
# COMPACT_ATOMS: atom_id res chain seq x y z
N MET A 1 -11.75 2.10 -9.03
CA MET A 1 -11.11 1.18 -10.01
C MET A 1 -11.44 -0.24 -9.59
N ASN A 2 -11.76 -1.14 -10.52
CA ASN A 2 -12.03 -2.55 -10.22
C ASN A 2 -10.77 -3.21 -9.66
N ALA A 3 -10.93 -4.15 -8.71
CA ALA A 3 -9.80 -4.77 -8.02
C ALA A 3 -8.94 -5.62 -8.96
N GLU A 4 -9.55 -6.36 -9.88
CA GLU A 4 -8.82 -7.16 -10.89
C GLU A 4 -7.89 -6.29 -11.76
N LEU A 5 -8.44 -5.23 -12.38
CA LEU A 5 -7.66 -4.28 -13.19
C LEU A 5 -6.56 -3.58 -12.39
N ALA A 6 -6.84 -3.27 -11.11
CA ALA A 6 -5.83 -2.66 -10.23
C ALA A 6 -4.68 -3.63 -9.96
N LEU A 7 -4.96 -4.90 -9.68
CA LEU A 7 -3.93 -5.93 -9.45
C LEU A 7 -3.08 -6.16 -10.70
N ALA A 8 -3.70 -6.29 -11.87
CA ALA A 8 -3.00 -6.45 -13.14
C ALA A 8 -2.07 -5.25 -13.41
N SER A 9 -2.57 -4.02 -13.22
CA SER A 9 -1.76 -2.81 -13.40
C SER A 9 -0.56 -2.78 -12.44
N LEU A 10 -0.79 -3.05 -11.15
CA LEU A 10 0.25 -2.99 -10.12
C LEU A 10 1.31 -4.09 -10.29
N GLN A 11 0.97 -5.23 -10.88
CA GLN A 11 1.90 -6.33 -11.10
C GLN A 11 3.02 -5.99 -12.09
N PHE A 12 2.74 -5.13 -13.08
CA PHE A 12 3.70 -4.72 -14.10
C PHE A 12 4.34 -3.35 -13.83
N MET A 13 4.00 -2.68 -12.73
CA MET A 13 4.62 -1.41 -12.37
C MET A 13 6.06 -1.60 -11.87
N PRO A 14 7.03 -0.78 -12.32
CA PRO A 14 8.43 -0.89 -11.89
C PRO A 14 8.67 -0.39 -10.45
N ASN A 15 7.67 0.25 -9.84
CA ASN A 15 7.79 0.87 -8.54
C ASN A 15 7.74 -0.17 -7.42
N ARG A 16 8.70 -0.11 -6.48
CA ARG A 16 8.72 -0.99 -5.30
C ARG A 16 7.41 -0.93 -4.49
N GLY A 17 6.78 0.24 -4.44
CA GLY A 17 5.50 0.45 -3.74
C GLY A 17 4.35 -0.42 -4.28
N ALA A 18 4.37 -0.73 -5.58
CA ALA A 18 3.28 -1.45 -6.24
C ALA A 18 3.07 -2.84 -5.65
N LYS A 19 4.16 -3.55 -5.33
CA LYS A 19 4.10 -4.86 -4.67
C LYS A 19 3.37 -4.82 -3.32
N PHE A 20 3.60 -3.78 -2.52
CA PHE A 20 2.97 -3.67 -1.21
C PHE A 20 1.48 -3.34 -1.32
N ILE A 21 1.11 -2.47 -2.26
CA ILE A 21 -0.28 -2.11 -2.50
C ILE A 21 -1.06 -3.30 -3.10
N ALA A 22 -0.46 -4.04 -4.04
CA ALA A 22 -1.07 -5.23 -4.62
C ALA A 22 -1.37 -6.29 -3.55
N ASN A 23 -0.42 -6.54 -2.64
CA ASN A 23 -0.64 -7.43 -1.51
C ASN A 23 -1.76 -6.95 -0.58
N ALA A 24 -1.84 -5.64 -0.30
CA ALA A 24 -2.89 -5.08 0.54
C ALA A 24 -4.29 -5.23 -0.11
N ILE A 25 -4.40 -4.98 -1.43
CA ILE A 25 -5.65 -5.18 -2.18
C ILE A 25 -6.05 -6.65 -2.19
N SER A 26 -5.12 -7.56 -2.49
CA SER A 26 -5.38 -9.01 -2.49
C SER A 26 -5.84 -9.49 -1.10
N SER A 27 -5.22 -9.01 -0.03
CA SER A 27 -5.64 -9.32 1.34
C SER A 27 -7.02 -8.75 1.66
N ALA A 28 -7.34 -7.53 1.23
CA ALA A 28 -8.64 -6.92 1.47
C ALA A 28 -9.78 -7.67 0.76
N VAL A 29 -9.56 -8.09 -0.49
CA VAL A 29 -10.52 -8.91 -1.26
C VAL A 29 -10.73 -10.27 -0.58
N ALA A 30 -9.65 -10.95 -0.20
CA ALA A 30 -9.71 -12.25 0.48
C ALA A 30 -10.43 -12.17 1.84
N ASN A 31 -10.13 -11.14 2.65
CA ASN A 31 -10.78 -10.93 3.94
C ASN A 31 -12.26 -10.60 3.80
N GLY A 32 -12.64 -9.92 2.71
CA GLY A 32 -14.04 -9.62 2.39
C GLY A 32 -14.82 -10.81 1.81
N GLY A 33 -14.14 -11.91 1.44
CA GLY A 33 -14.76 -13.06 0.79
C GLY A 33 -15.40 -12.71 -0.55
N PHE A 34 -14.87 -11.70 -1.24
CA PHE A 34 -15.41 -11.22 -2.51
C PHE A 34 -14.59 -11.72 -3.69
N GLU A 35 -15.21 -11.80 -4.86
CA GLU A 35 -14.49 -12.02 -6.11
C GLU A 35 -13.87 -10.70 -6.61
N PRO A 36 -12.66 -10.68 -7.20
CA PRO A 36 -11.97 -9.47 -7.62
C PRO A 36 -12.72 -8.63 -8.67
N GLU A 37 -13.62 -9.26 -9.42
CA GLU A 37 -14.44 -8.61 -10.45
C GLU A 37 -15.60 -7.77 -9.86
N GLU A 38 -16.11 -8.17 -8.69
CA GLU A 38 -17.30 -7.56 -8.08
C GLU A 38 -16.98 -6.32 -7.22
N VAL A 39 -15.70 -6.10 -6.97
CA VAL A 39 -15.23 -5.16 -5.95
C VAL A 39 -14.46 -4.00 -6.55
N VAL A 40 -14.76 -2.83 -6.01
CA VAL A 40 -14.09 -1.58 -6.38
C VAL A 40 -13.28 -1.09 -5.20
N VAL A 41 -12.05 -0.66 -5.48
CA VAL A 41 -11.21 0.04 -4.50
C VAL A 41 -11.83 1.43 -4.27
N SER A 42 -12.33 1.67 -3.07
CA SER A 42 -12.99 2.94 -2.69
C SER A 42 -11.98 3.99 -2.23
N SER A 43 -10.98 3.57 -1.44
CA SER A 43 -9.96 4.43 -0.88
C SER A 43 -8.64 3.67 -0.76
N CYS A 44 -7.54 4.34 -1.09
CA CYS A 44 -6.19 3.81 -0.87
C CYS A 44 -5.34 4.96 -0.34
N ARG A 45 -4.94 4.86 0.93
CA ARG A 45 -4.19 5.91 1.64
C ARG A 45 -2.89 5.35 2.22
N VAL A 46 -1.87 6.21 2.28
CA VAL A 46 -0.57 5.89 2.84
C VAL A 46 -0.20 6.95 3.86
N ASP A 47 -0.09 6.53 5.11
CA ASP A 47 0.22 7.41 6.24
C ASP A 47 1.62 7.16 6.78
N ALA A 48 2.13 8.13 7.54
CA ALA A 48 3.43 8.04 8.16
C ALA A 48 3.44 6.97 9.27
N GLY A 49 4.46 6.10 9.24
CA GLY A 49 4.70 5.09 10.25
C GLY A 49 5.85 5.45 11.20
N PRO A 50 6.19 4.55 12.14
CA PRO A 50 7.27 4.77 13.09
C PRO A 50 8.64 4.88 12.42
N VAL A 51 9.35 5.97 12.68
CA VAL A 51 10.68 6.21 12.10
C VAL A 51 11.77 5.57 12.97
N LEU A 52 12.48 4.60 12.40
CA LEU A 52 13.62 3.98 13.08
C LEU A 52 14.82 4.93 13.10
N LYS A 53 15.43 5.09 14.29
CA LYS A 53 16.67 5.84 14.49
C LYS A 53 17.87 4.92 14.30
N ARG A 54 18.81 5.31 13.43
CA ARG A 54 20.12 4.65 13.23
C ARG A 54 21.22 5.70 13.24
N PHE A 55 22.45 5.30 13.51
CA PHE A 55 23.62 6.19 13.48
C PHE A 55 24.64 5.63 12.50
N ARG A 56 25.27 6.51 11.72
CA ARG A 56 26.39 6.16 10.85
C ARG A 56 27.65 6.79 11.42
N PRO A 57 28.72 6.01 11.70
CA PRO A 57 29.98 6.56 12.13
C PRO A 57 30.57 7.44 11.03
N ARG A 58 31.22 8.54 11.43
CA ARG A 58 31.87 9.52 10.57
C ARG A 58 33.29 9.78 11.08
N ALA A 59 34.06 10.56 10.30
CA ALA A 59 35.41 10.95 10.68
C ALA A 59 35.44 11.75 12.00
N ARG A 60 36.61 11.78 12.63
CA ARG A 60 36.88 12.52 13.88
C ARG A 60 36.00 12.11 15.07
N GLY A 61 35.65 10.83 15.19
CA GLY A 61 34.87 10.30 16.32
C GLY A 61 33.41 10.78 16.36
N THR A 62 32.88 11.32 15.27
CA THR A 62 31.51 11.84 15.20
C THR A 62 30.54 10.82 14.61
N ALA A 63 29.24 10.97 14.90
CA ALA A 63 28.19 10.14 14.31
C ALA A 63 27.03 10.99 13.79
N SER A 64 26.59 10.72 12.57
CA SER A 64 25.42 11.37 11.98
C SER A 64 24.19 10.46 12.07
N LYS A 65 23.03 11.04 12.38
CA LYS A 65 21.77 10.31 12.48
C LYS A 65 21.21 9.96 11.09
N ILE A 66 20.83 8.71 10.88
CA ILE A 66 20.04 8.24 9.74
C ILE A 66 18.63 7.94 10.23
N ARG A 67 17.63 8.54 9.57
CA ARG A 67 16.23 8.18 9.75
C ARG A 67 15.87 7.11 8.73
N LYS A 68 15.26 6.02 9.17
CA LYS A 68 14.68 4.98 8.31
C LYS A 68 13.15 5.05 8.48
N PRO A 69 12.45 5.86 7.68
CA PRO A 69 11.00 6.00 7.78
C PRO A 69 10.30 4.74 7.27
N THR A 70 9.17 4.43 7.89
CA THR A 70 8.20 3.42 7.43
C THR A 70 6.86 4.10 7.20
N SER A 71 5.92 3.38 6.60
CA SER A 71 4.57 3.86 6.33
C SER A 71 3.52 2.80 6.69
N HIS A 72 2.30 3.26 6.94
CA HIS A 72 1.11 2.43 7.02
C HIS A 72 0.32 2.55 5.72
N VAL A 73 -0.16 1.43 5.18
CA VAL A 73 -0.97 1.39 3.96
C VAL A 73 -2.37 0.94 4.35
N MET A 74 -3.37 1.77 4.04
CA MET A 74 -4.77 1.47 4.27
C MET A 74 -5.48 1.36 2.92
N VAL A 75 -6.17 0.24 2.73
CA VAL A 75 -6.95 -0.04 1.53
C VAL A 75 -8.37 -0.36 1.96
N GLU A 76 -9.33 0.35 1.38
CA GLU A 76 -10.75 0.11 1.54
C GLU A 76 -11.32 -0.41 0.22
N VAL A 77 -12.11 -1.47 0.34
CA VAL A 77 -12.76 -2.14 -0.77
C VAL A 77 -14.27 -2.15 -0.51
N SER A 78 -15.05 -1.91 -1.56
CA SER A 78 -16.51 -1.87 -1.49
C SER A 78 -17.12 -2.52 -2.71
N LYS A 79 -18.29 -3.14 -2.56
CA LYS A 79 -19.08 -3.58 -3.71
C LYS A 79 -19.50 -2.37 -4.53
N ALA A 80 -19.49 -2.51 -5.85
CA ALA A 80 -19.96 -1.47 -6.75
C ALA A 80 -21.43 -1.15 -6.43
N GLN A 81 -21.70 0.03 -5.86
CA GLN A 81 -23.07 0.51 -5.73
C GLN A 81 -23.59 0.87 -7.13
N LYS A 82 -24.62 0.17 -7.61
CA LYS A 82 -25.43 0.65 -8.72
C LYS A 82 -26.11 1.93 -8.24
N LYS A 83 -25.63 3.08 -8.69
CA LYS A 83 -26.43 4.31 -8.61
C LYS A 83 -27.60 4.12 -9.57
N GLU A 84 -28.75 3.73 -9.02
CA GLU A 84 -30.03 3.83 -9.71
C GLU A 84 -30.31 5.31 -9.97
N ALA A 85 -30.59 5.62 -11.22
CA ALA A 85 -31.01 6.94 -11.71
C ALA A 85 -32.52 6.91 -11.97
#